data_AF-A0A7C5KMU7-F1
#
_entry.id   AF-A0A7C5KMU7-F1
#
_cell.length_a   1.000
_cell.length_b   1.000
_cell.length_c   1.000
_cell.angle_alpha   90.00
_cell.angle_beta   90.00
_cell.angle_gamma   90.00
#
_symmetry.space_group_name_H-M   'P 1'
#
loop_
_entity.id
_entity.type
_entity.pdbx_description
1 polymer ?
#
loop_
_entity_poly.entity_id
_entity_poly.type
_entity_poly.pdbx_seq_one_letter_code
_entity_poly.pdbx_strand_id
1 'polypeptide(L)'
;MKEPEFSLGIEEEYLLVDKASRDLVREAPKGLMDECEAELSSQVSPEFLQCQIEIGTRVCKTIQDARADLARLRSTIARIAESHNLAPIAASTHPFADWTNQRFTDKERYQDLARDLQGVGQRMLICGMHVHVGIEDPELRIDIFNQLPYFLPHLLALSGSSPFWQGRDTGLSSYRLTVFDNLPRTGLPPRFASWGEYERSINTLTRNRLIEDATKIWWDLRPSHRFPTLEMRICDVPTFLDDTIAIAALYVCIVRMLYRLRRDNLRWRQYERFLINENRWRAQRYGCSQGLIDFGCG
;
A
#
# COMPACT_ATOMS: atom_id res chain seq x y z
N MET A 1 30.39 -2.49 2.34
CA MET A 1 28.94 -2.76 2.27
C MET A 1 28.63 -3.23 0.87
N LYS A 2 27.92 -4.35 0.70
CA LYS A 2 27.48 -4.80 -0.63
C LYS A 2 26.35 -3.88 -1.09
N GLU A 3 26.40 -3.40 -2.33
CA GLU A 3 25.30 -2.61 -2.89
C GLU A 3 24.07 -3.53 -3.05
N PRO A 4 22.89 -3.11 -2.56
CA PRO A 4 21.65 -3.83 -2.82
C PRO A 4 21.31 -3.90 -4.30
N GLU A 5 20.49 -4.87 -4.71
CA GLU A 5 20.02 -4.92 -6.10
C GLU A 5 19.08 -3.75 -6.42
N PHE A 6 18.36 -3.23 -5.41
CA PHE A 6 17.27 -2.24 -5.59
C PHE A 6 16.24 -2.68 -6.64
N SER A 7 16.04 -4.00 -6.76
CA SER A 7 14.91 -4.55 -7.47
C SER A 7 13.61 -4.02 -6.86
N LEU A 8 12.55 -3.97 -7.66
CA LEU A 8 11.27 -3.44 -7.21
C LEU A 8 10.11 -4.36 -7.56
N GLY A 9 9.05 -4.27 -6.77
CA GLY A 9 7.75 -4.85 -7.06
C GLY A 9 6.68 -3.80 -6.74
N ILE A 10 5.61 -3.78 -7.54
CA ILE A 10 4.46 -2.89 -7.33
C ILE A 10 3.22 -3.78 -7.17
N GLU A 11 2.46 -3.52 -6.13
CA GLU A 11 1.15 -4.13 -5.88
C GLU A 11 0.08 -3.03 -5.97
N GLU A 12 -1.02 -3.30 -6.67
CA GLU A 12 -2.18 -2.41 -6.76
C GLU A 12 -3.46 -3.19 -6.51
N GLU A 13 -4.32 -2.62 -5.67
CA GLU A 13 -5.66 -3.13 -5.42
C GLU A 13 -6.67 -2.30 -6.23
N TYR A 14 -7.70 -2.96 -6.80
CA TYR A 14 -8.77 -2.29 -7.53
C TYR A 14 -10.13 -2.72 -7.05
N LEU A 15 -11.09 -1.80 -7.18
CA LEU A 15 -12.50 -2.07 -6.97
C LEU A 15 -13.16 -2.44 -8.29
N LEU A 16 -13.99 -3.48 -8.30
CA LEU A 16 -14.79 -3.89 -9.46
C LEU A 16 -16.17 -3.24 -9.40
N VAL A 17 -16.52 -2.48 -10.44
CA VAL A 17 -17.83 -1.84 -10.59
C VAL A 17 -18.62 -2.44 -11.74
N ASP A 18 -19.94 -2.51 -11.59
CA ASP A 18 -20.84 -2.84 -12.69
C ASP A 18 -20.94 -1.64 -13.66
N LYS A 19 -20.80 -1.87 -14.96
CA LYS A 19 -20.74 -0.79 -15.96
C LYS A 19 -22.06 -0.02 -16.09
N ALA A 20 -23.20 -0.62 -15.73
CA ALA A 20 -24.51 0.01 -15.85
C ALA A 20 -24.83 0.91 -14.64
N SER A 21 -24.73 0.37 -13.43
CA SER A 21 -25.00 1.08 -12.18
C SER A 21 -23.84 1.96 -11.71
N ARG A 22 -22.62 1.62 -12.12
CA ARG A 22 -21.35 2.19 -11.62
C ARG A 22 -21.14 1.98 -10.11
N ASP A 23 -21.93 1.10 -9.51
CA ASP A 23 -21.76 0.70 -8.11
C ASP A 23 -20.87 -0.54 -8.04
N LEU A 24 -20.37 -0.83 -6.85
CA LEU A 24 -19.57 -2.03 -6.60
C LEU A 24 -20.37 -3.30 -6.83
N VAL A 25 -19.71 -4.30 -7.39
CA VAL A 25 -20.26 -5.65 -7.40
C VAL A 25 -20.34 -6.20 -5.98
N ARG A 26 -21.49 -6.75 -5.61
CA ARG A 26 -21.66 -7.39 -4.30
C ARG A 26 -20.98 -8.75 -4.21
N GLU A 27 -20.89 -9.43 -5.34
CA GLU A 27 -20.29 -10.75 -5.52
C GLU A 27 -19.47 -10.72 -6.81
N ALA A 28 -18.26 -11.27 -6.77
CA ALA A 28 -17.47 -11.46 -7.98
C ALA A 28 -18.17 -12.50 -8.88
N PRO A 29 -18.32 -12.24 -10.19
CA PRO A 29 -18.83 -13.22 -11.13
C PRO A 29 -18.04 -14.53 -11.07
N LYS A 30 -18.75 -15.66 -11.16
CA LYS A 30 -18.12 -16.98 -11.24
C LYS A 30 -17.21 -17.05 -12.47
N GLY A 31 -16.00 -17.57 -12.29
CA GLY A 31 -15.00 -17.69 -13.37
C GLY A 31 -14.12 -16.46 -13.57
N LEU A 32 -14.49 -15.27 -13.07
CA LEU A 32 -13.66 -14.07 -13.26
C LEU A 32 -12.24 -14.24 -12.69
N MET A 33 -12.13 -14.74 -11.45
CA MET A 33 -10.83 -15.00 -10.84
C MET A 33 -10.09 -16.16 -11.51
N ASP A 34 -10.80 -17.21 -11.93
CA ASP A 34 -10.19 -18.35 -12.63
C ASP A 34 -9.58 -17.93 -13.98
N GLU A 35 -10.27 -17.06 -14.73
CA GLU A 35 -9.78 -16.45 -15.97
C GLU A 35 -8.56 -15.56 -15.72
N CYS A 36 -8.61 -14.73 -14.68
CA CYS A 36 -7.47 -13.91 -14.27
C CYS A 36 -6.26 -14.77 -13.89
N GLU A 37 -6.44 -15.81 -13.08
CA GLU A 37 -5.38 -16.73 -12.65
C GLU A 37 -4.81 -17.52 -13.83
N ALA A 38 -5.64 -17.91 -14.80
CA ALA A 38 -5.19 -18.61 -16.02
C ALA A 38 -4.21 -17.75 -16.85
N GLU A 39 -4.41 -16.43 -16.92
CA GLU A 39 -3.56 -15.54 -17.72
C GLU A 39 -2.44 -14.85 -16.93
N LEU A 40 -2.66 -14.58 -15.65
CA LEU A 40 -1.73 -13.82 -14.80
C LEU A 40 -1.01 -14.69 -13.77
N SER A 41 -1.43 -15.95 -13.60
CA SER A 41 -0.84 -16.89 -12.64
C SER A 41 -0.77 -16.28 -11.24
N SER A 42 0.41 -16.22 -10.61
CA SER A 42 0.60 -15.69 -9.26
C SER A 42 0.63 -14.17 -9.16
N GLN A 43 0.41 -13.44 -10.26
CA GLN A 43 0.41 -11.97 -10.29
C GLN A 43 -0.97 -11.35 -10.05
N VAL A 44 -1.96 -12.17 -9.74
CA VAL A 44 -3.30 -11.75 -9.36
C VAL A 44 -3.74 -12.55 -8.13
N SER A 45 -4.42 -11.89 -7.21
CA SER A 45 -4.97 -12.50 -6.01
C SER A 45 -6.36 -11.95 -5.73
N PRO A 46 -7.27 -12.78 -5.17
CA PRO A 46 -8.48 -12.26 -4.57
C PRO A 46 -8.14 -11.59 -3.24
N GLU A 47 -8.72 -10.42 -3.01
CA GLU A 47 -8.48 -9.61 -1.81
C GLU A 47 -9.52 -9.92 -0.71
N PHE A 48 -9.46 -9.20 0.42
CA PHE A 48 -10.36 -9.35 1.57
C PHE A 48 -11.86 -9.31 1.22
N LEU A 49 -12.26 -8.44 0.28
CA LEU A 49 -13.64 -8.34 -0.21
C LEU A 49 -13.73 -8.87 -1.64
N GLN A 50 -14.86 -9.49 -1.99
CA GLN A 50 -15.06 -10.05 -3.34
C GLN A 50 -15.11 -8.98 -4.44
N CYS A 51 -15.41 -7.74 -4.07
CA CYS A 51 -15.39 -6.60 -4.98
C CYS A 51 -13.97 -6.07 -5.27
N GLN A 52 -12.93 -6.68 -4.69
CA GLN A 52 -11.55 -6.24 -4.82
C GLN A 52 -10.69 -7.29 -5.53
N ILE A 53 -9.82 -6.78 -6.41
CA ILE A 53 -8.80 -7.58 -7.09
C ILE A 53 -7.44 -6.94 -6.85
N GLU A 54 -6.47 -7.74 -6.45
CA GLU A 54 -5.09 -7.31 -6.25
C GLU A 54 -4.25 -7.83 -7.41
N ILE A 55 -3.38 -6.98 -7.96
CA ILE A 55 -2.35 -7.39 -8.90
C ILE A 55 -0.97 -7.05 -8.35
N GLY A 56 0.02 -7.88 -8.69
CA GLY A 56 1.41 -7.67 -8.31
C GLY A 56 2.35 -7.85 -9.50
N THR A 57 3.24 -6.90 -9.75
CA THR A 57 4.30 -7.08 -10.74
C THR A 57 5.22 -8.22 -10.31
N ARG A 58 5.94 -8.79 -11.28
CA ARG A 58 7.13 -9.59 -10.96
C ARG A 58 8.19 -8.72 -10.27
N VAL A 59 9.24 -9.36 -9.78
CA VAL A 59 10.44 -8.66 -9.34
C VAL A 59 11.09 -8.03 -10.57
N CYS A 60 11.03 -6.72 -10.65
CA CYS A 60 11.55 -5.90 -11.75
C CYS A 60 12.95 -5.40 -11.40
N LYS A 61 13.80 -5.22 -12.43
CA LYS A 61 15.14 -4.64 -12.27
C LYS A 61 15.15 -3.14 -12.57
N THR A 62 14.22 -2.69 -13.41
CA THR A 62 14.10 -1.30 -13.82
C THR A 62 12.66 -0.81 -13.72
N ILE A 63 12.49 0.52 -13.67
CA ILE A 63 11.18 1.16 -13.70
C ILE A 63 10.45 0.87 -15.02
N GLN A 64 11.18 0.70 -16.12
CA GLN A 64 10.64 0.33 -17.44
C GLN A 64 10.05 -1.08 -17.42
N ASP A 65 10.73 -2.03 -16.78
CA ASP A 65 10.20 -3.40 -16.59
C ASP A 65 8.90 -3.37 -15.77
N ALA A 66 8.90 -2.60 -14.67
CA ALA A 66 7.73 -2.45 -13.81
C ALA A 66 6.55 -1.82 -14.56
N ARG A 67 6.80 -0.78 -15.37
CA ARG A 67 5.78 -0.15 -16.21
C ARG A 67 5.21 -1.12 -17.23
N ALA A 68 6.05 -1.86 -17.93
CA ALA A 68 5.60 -2.82 -18.94
C ALA A 68 4.76 -3.95 -18.32
N ASP A 69 5.19 -4.49 -17.18
CA ASP A 69 4.47 -5.56 -16.51
C ASP A 69 3.15 -5.04 -15.91
N LEU A 70 3.15 -3.88 -15.25
CA LEU A 70 1.93 -3.30 -14.67
C LEU A 70 0.92 -2.88 -15.75
N ALA A 71 1.38 -2.35 -16.89
CA ALA A 71 0.51 -2.07 -18.03
C ALA A 71 -0.19 -3.34 -18.53
N ARG A 72 0.57 -4.44 -18.66
CA ARG A 72 0.02 -5.75 -19.05
C ARG A 72 -1.03 -6.20 -18.03
N LEU A 73 -0.71 -6.19 -16.73
CA LEU A 73 -1.63 -6.59 -15.67
C LEU A 73 -2.92 -5.76 -15.68
N ARG A 74 -2.82 -4.42 -15.67
CA ARG A 74 -3.98 -3.50 -15.76
C ARG A 74 -4.85 -3.78 -16.99
N SER A 75 -4.21 -3.99 -18.15
CA SER A 75 -4.95 -4.26 -19.39
C SER A 75 -5.64 -5.62 -19.38
N THR A 76 -5.00 -6.66 -18.83
CA THR A 76 -5.58 -8.01 -18.71
C THR A 76 -6.79 -7.99 -17.77
N ILE A 77 -6.67 -7.43 -16.56
CA ILE A 77 -7.82 -7.38 -15.63
C ILE A 77 -8.97 -6.56 -16.19
N ALA A 78 -8.70 -5.47 -16.91
CA ALA A 78 -9.73 -4.64 -17.51
C ALA A 78 -10.49 -5.40 -18.61
N ARG A 79 -9.75 -6.13 -19.46
CA ARG A 79 -10.34 -6.95 -20.53
C ARG A 79 -11.16 -8.12 -19.97
N ILE A 80 -10.67 -8.79 -18.93
CA ILE A 80 -11.40 -9.89 -18.29
C ILE A 80 -12.64 -9.35 -17.57
N ALA A 81 -12.52 -8.29 -16.77
CA ALA A 81 -13.68 -7.68 -16.12
C ALA A 81 -14.76 -7.26 -17.15
N GLU A 82 -14.35 -6.75 -18.32
CA GLU A 82 -15.27 -6.34 -19.37
C GLU A 82 -16.11 -7.50 -19.93
N SER A 83 -15.57 -8.73 -20.04
CA SER A 83 -16.35 -9.89 -20.48
C SER A 83 -17.50 -10.24 -19.52
N HIS A 84 -17.38 -9.80 -18.26
CA HIS A 84 -18.38 -9.96 -17.20
C HIS A 84 -19.25 -8.71 -16.97
N ASN A 85 -19.22 -7.73 -17.89
CA ASN A 85 -19.89 -6.42 -17.77
C ASN A 85 -19.40 -5.55 -16.60
N LEU A 86 -18.17 -5.78 -16.15
CA LEU A 86 -17.53 -5.05 -15.06
C LEU A 86 -16.41 -4.14 -15.57
N ALA A 87 -15.97 -3.23 -14.71
CA ALA A 87 -14.76 -2.44 -14.92
C ALA A 87 -13.98 -2.33 -13.59
N PRO A 88 -12.65 -2.50 -13.59
CA PRO A 88 -11.83 -2.14 -12.45
C PRO A 88 -11.67 -0.61 -12.40
N ILE A 89 -11.77 -0.03 -11.20
CA ILE A 89 -11.43 1.38 -10.97
C ILE A 89 -10.15 1.49 -10.14
N ALA A 90 -9.24 2.33 -10.62
CA ALA A 90 -8.00 2.70 -9.94
C ALA A 90 -8.26 3.93 -9.06
N ALA A 91 -8.81 3.67 -7.87
CA ALA A 91 -9.10 4.64 -6.84
C ALA A 91 -9.08 3.96 -5.47
N SER A 92 -8.67 4.68 -4.44
CA SER A 92 -8.54 4.11 -3.11
C SER A 92 -9.83 3.98 -2.32
N THR A 93 -10.91 4.65 -2.74
CA THR A 93 -12.26 4.48 -2.21
C THR A 93 -13.29 4.50 -3.34
N HIS A 94 -14.40 3.79 -3.16
CA HIS A 94 -15.55 3.98 -4.04
C HIS A 94 -16.29 5.28 -3.68
N PRO A 95 -16.70 6.13 -4.65
CA PRO A 95 -17.28 7.43 -4.32
C PRO A 95 -18.59 7.36 -3.52
N PHE A 96 -19.45 6.38 -3.80
CA PHE A 96 -20.79 6.31 -3.20
C PHE A 96 -21.21 4.92 -2.71
N ALA A 97 -20.34 3.91 -2.79
CA ALA A 97 -20.75 2.56 -2.45
C ALA A 97 -21.02 2.45 -0.94
N ASP A 98 -21.99 1.61 -0.63
CA ASP A 98 -22.30 1.26 0.75
C ASP A 98 -21.51 0.02 1.17
N TRP A 99 -20.61 0.20 2.14
CA TRP A 99 -19.74 -0.85 2.65
C TRP A 99 -20.51 -1.95 3.40
N THR A 100 -21.69 -1.65 3.97
CA THR A 100 -22.49 -2.66 4.69
C THR A 100 -23.07 -3.74 3.78
N ASN A 101 -23.09 -3.50 2.46
CA ASN A 101 -23.67 -4.42 1.48
C ASN A 101 -22.63 -5.36 0.85
N GLN A 102 -21.37 -5.31 1.29
CA GLN A 102 -20.26 -6.06 0.69
C GLN A 102 -20.07 -7.44 1.33
N ARG A 103 -19.63 -8.43 0.53
CA ARG A 103 -19.32 -9.78 1.01
C ARG A 103 -17.82 -10.01 1.14
N PHE A 104 -17.43 -10.65 2.24
CA PHE A 104 -16.07 -11.11 2.46
C PHE A 104 -15.71 -12.28 1.53
N THR A 105 -14.45 -12.35 1.15
CA THR A 105 -13.90 -13.50 0.43
C THR A 105 -13.82 -14.71 1.37
N ASP A 106 -14.30 -15.88 0.91
CA ASP A 106 -14.39 -17.08 1.73
C ASP A 106 -13.02 -17.78 1.85
N LYS A 107 -12.12 -17.21 2.66
CA LYS A 107 -10.85 -17.81 3.08
C LYS A 107 -10.74 -17.73 4.60
N GLU A 108 -10.28 -18.81 5.23
CA GLU A 108 -10.15 -18.96 6.69
C GLU A 108 -9.43 -17.76 7.35
N ARG A 109 -8.30 -17.33 6.76
CA ARG A 109 -7.53 -16.14 7.21
C ARG A 109 -8.36 -14.85 7.25
N TYR A 110 -9.30 -14.66 6.32
CA TYR A 110 -10.13 -13.46 6.25
C TYR A 110 -11.34 -13.53 7.19
N GLN A 111 -11.87 -14.73 7.43
CA GLN A 111 -12.90 -14.94 8.45
C GLN A 111 -12.35 -14.65 9.86
N ASP A 112 -11.13 -15.10 10.15
CA ASP A 112 -10.46 -14.80 11.43
C ASP A 112 -10.16 -13.30 11.55
N LEU A 113 -9.69 -12.66 10.47
CA LEU A 113 -9.48 -11.21 10.47
C LEU A 113 -10.78 -10.42 10.70
N ALA A 114 -11.89 -10.83 10.09
CA ALA A 114 -13.20 -10.22 10.32
C ALA A 114 -13.69 -10.44 11.76
N ARG A 115 -13.43 -11.61 12.34
CA ARG A 115 -13.75 -11.93 13.75
C ARG A 115 -12.89 -11.10 14.71
N ASP A 116 -11.63 -10.86 14.40
CA ASP A 116 -10.74 -10.10 15.27
C ASP A 116 -10.97 -8.59 15.17
N LEU A 117 -11.23 -8.08 13.96
CA LEU A 117 -11.41 -6.66 13.70
C LEU A 117 -12.85 -6.17 13.87
N GLN A 118 -13.84 -7.06 13.87
CA GLN A 118 -15.25 -6.71 14.11
C GLN A 118 -15.69 -5.50 13.26
N GLY A 119 -16.38 -4.51 13.86
CA GLY A 119 -16.93 -3.35 13.15
C GLY A 119 -15.90 -2.48 12.43
N VAL A 120 -14.61 -2.50 12.79
CA VAL A 120 -13.58 -1.74 12.05
C VAL A 120 -13.13 -2.47 10.77
N GLY A 121 -13.15 -3.80 10.78
CA GLY A 121 -12.84 -4.61 9.60
C GLY A 121 -13.87 -4.48 8.49
N GLN A 122 -15.13 -4.25 8.83
CA GLN A 122 -16.23 -4.09 7.86
C GLN A 122 -16.07 -2.86 6.95
N ARG A 123 -15.24 -1.88 7.36
CA ARG A 123 -14.98 -0.67 6.58
C ARG A 123 -13.79 -0.79 5.63
N MET A 124 -13.10 -1.94 5.57
CA MET A 124 -11.92 -2.16 4.71
C MET A 124 -12.24 -2.28 3.21
N LEU A 125 -13.17 -1.46 2.72
CA LEU A 125 -13.45 -1.23 1.31
C LEU A 125 -12.53 -0.13 0.79
N ILE A 126 -11.24 -0.34 0.92
CA ILE A 126 -10.20 0.60 0.52
C ILE A 126 -9.13 -0.13 -0.28
N CYS A 127 -8.56 0.56 -1.27
CA CYS A 127 -7.52 0.01 -2.13
C CYS A 127 -6.20 0.77 -1.96
N GLY A 128 -5.09 0.08 -1.84
CA GLY A 128 -3.74 0.65 -1.73
C GLY A 128 -2.84 0.37 -2.91
N MET A 129 -1.80 1.21 -3.06
CA MET A 129 -0.63 0.94 -3.88
C MET A 129 0.55 0.64 -2.95
N HIS A 130 1.18 -0.52 -3.12
CA HIS A 130 2.39 -0.86 -2.38
C HIS A 130 3.59 -0.94 -3.31
N VAL A 131 4.74 -0.48 -2.82
CA VAL A 131 6.00 -0.56 -3.56
C VAL A 131 7.06 -1.22 -2.70
N HIS A 132 7.57 -2.34 -3.17
CA HIS A 132 8.70 -3.05 -2.58
C HIS A 132 10.01 -2.59 -3.21
N VAL A 133 11.04 -2.38 -2.39
CA VAL A 133 12.42 -2.17 -2.86
C VAL A 133 13.36 -3.16 -2.16
N GLY A 134 14.13 -3.90 -2.95
CA GLY A 134 15.11 -4.90 -2.50
C GLY A 134 16.30 -4.29 -1.76
N ILE A 135 16.49 -4.75 -0.51
CA ILE A 135 17.61 -4.39 0.37
C ILE A 135 18.00 -5.64 1.16
N GLU A 136 18.96 -6.42 0.67
CA GLU A 136 19.24 -7.76 1.17
C GLU A 136 19.80 -7.77 2.59
N ASP A 137 20.71 -6.83 2.90
CA ASP A 137 21.33 -6.70 4.21
C ASP A 137 20.32 -6.17 5.26
N PRO A 138 20.02 -6.95 6.33
CA PRO A 138 18.98 -6.56 7.30
C PRO A 138 19.32 -5.30 8.11
N GLU A 139 20.60 -5.06 8.43
CA GLU A 139 21.01 -3.89 9.21
C GLU A 139 20.93 -2.62 8.36
N LEU A 140 21.36 -2.69 7.10
CA LEU A 140 21.14 -1.63 6.12
C LEU A 140 19.64 -1.36 5.92
N ARG A 141 18.83 -2.41 5.85
CA ARG A 141 17.39 -2.31 5.69
C ARG A 141 16.75 -1.52 6.83
N ILE A 142 17.15 -1.77 8.08
CA ILE A 142 16.64 -1.01 9.24
C ILE A 142 17.17 0.41 9.30
N ASP A 143 18.43 0.64 8.93
CA ASP A 143 18.97 2.00 8.86
C ASP A 143 18.17 2.87 7.88
N ILE A 144 17.87 2.34 6.68
CA ILE A 144 17.05 3.04 5.69
C ILE A 144 15.58 3.15 6.15
N PHE A 145 15.02 2.08 6.71
CA PHE A 145 13.66 2.07 7.28
C PHE A 145 13.44 3.20 8.28
N ASN A 146 14.40 3.47 9.16
CA ASN A 146 14.27 4.53 10.16
C ASN A 146 14.31 5.96 9.57
N GLN A 147 14.81 6.12 8.35
CA GLN A 147 14.95 7.42 7.67
C GLN A 147 13.77 7.71 6.74
N LEU A 148 13.17 6.67 6.15
CA LEU A 148 12.08 6.78 5.20
C LEU A 148 10.79 7.48 5.70
N PRO A 149 10.37 7.39 6.98
CA PRO A 149 9.15 8.03 7.46
C PRO A 149 9.05 9.51 7.13
N TYR A 150 10.18 10.23 7.05
CA TYR A 150 10.20 11.63 6.64
C TYR A 150 9.59 11.87 5.25
N PHE A 151 9.79 10.94 4.33
CA PHE A 151 9.40 11.08 2.93
C PHE A 151 7.98 10.56 2.65
N LEU A 152 7.43 9.70 3.52
CA LEU A 152 6.12 9.08 3.29
C LEU A 152 4.99 10.10 3.05
N PRO A 153 4.89 11.23 3.81
CA PRO A 153 3.87 12.25 3.52
C PRO A 153 3.98 12.86 2.12
N HIS A 154 5.17 12.95 1.55
CA HIS A 154 5.38 13.50 0.21
C HIS A 154 4.81 12.55 -0.84
N LEU A 155 5.01 11.24 -0.67
CA LEU A 155 4.50 10.19 -1.55
C LEU A 155 2.97 10.04 -1.43
N LEU A 156 2.44 10.22 -0.22
CA LEU A 156 0.99 10.30 0.02
C LEU A 156 0.36 11.49 -0.69
N ALA A 157 0.96 12.68 -0.57
CA ALA A 157 0.43 13.90 -1.18
C ALA A 157 0.27 13.78 -2.72
N LEU A 158 1.15 13.00 -3.36
CA LEU A 158 1.15 12.74 -4.80
C LEU A 158 0.17 11.64 -5.25
N SER A 159 -0.28 10.76 -4.34
CA SER A 159 -1.09 9.58 -4.69
C SER A 159 -2.58 9.73 -4.45
N GLY A 160 -3.02 10.77 -3.72
CA GLY A 160 -4.39 10.90 -3.23
C GLY A 160 -5.46 10.69 -4.31
N SER A 161 -6.28 9.64 -4.13
CA SER A 161 -7.33 9.24 -5.08
C SER A 161 -8.64 8.85 -4.37
N SER A 162 -8.78 9.19 -3.09
CA SER A 162 -9.95 8.86 -2.27
C SER A 162 -10.63 10.07 -1.62
N PRO A 163 -11.08 11.10 -2.38
CA PRO A 163 -11.73 12.27 -1.77
C PRO A 163 -13.18 12.04 -1.34
N PHE A 164 -13.84 11.01 -1.88
CA PHE A 164 -15.25 10.72 -1.64
C PHE A 164 -15.44 9.47 -0.78
N TRP A 165 -16.50 9.49 0.03
CA TRP A 165 -16.95 8.33 0.81
C TRP A 165 -18.47 8.37 1.01
N GLN A 166 -19.18 7.30 0.67
CA GLN A 166 -20.65 7.18 0.81
C GLN A 166 -21.42 8.37 0.22
N GLY A 167 -20.99 8.87 -0.95
CA GLY A 167 -21.64 9.92 -1.72
C GLY A 167 -21.34 11.33 -1.22
N ARG A 168 -20.39 11.47 -0.29
CA ARG A 168 -19.99 12.75 0.28
C ARG A 168 -18.56 13.09 -0.09
N ASP A 169 -18.34 14.34 -0.46
CA ASP A 169 -17.01 14.94 -0.44
C ASP A 169 -16.55 15.03 1.01
N THR A 170 -15.47 14.32 1.33
CA THR A 170 -14.94 14.26 2.71
C THR A 170 -14.10 15.50 3.05
N GLY A 171 -13.74 16.28 2.04
CA GLY A 171 -12.74 17.33 2.15
C GLY A 171 -11.31 16.80 2.31
N LEU A 172 -11.05 15.49 2.27
CA LEU A 172 -9.70 14.92 2.28
C LEU A 172 -9.23 14.62 0.85
N SER A 173 -7.92 14.64 0.62
CA SER A 173 -7.34 14.13 -0.63
C SER A 173 -7.20 12.60 -0.58
N SER A 174 -6.93 12.04 0.60
CA SER A 174 -6.88 10.60 0.86
C SER A 174 -7.74 10.26 2.08
N TYR A 175 -8.98 9.82 1.85
CA TYR A 175 -9.84 9.30 2.92
C TYR A 175 -9.46 7.87 3.33
N ARG A 176 -8.78 7.12 2.46
CA ARG A 176 -8.28 5.77 2.73
C ARG A 176 -7.58 5.64 4.08
N LEU A 177 -6.67 6.57 4.39
CA LEU A 177 -5.94 6.50 5.66
C LEU A 177 -6.83 6.74 6.89
N THR A 178 -7.88 7.55 6.79
CA THR A 178 -8.87 7.71 7.87
C THR A 178 -9.56 6.38 8.19
N VAL A 179 -9.89 5.60 7.16
CA VAL A 179 -10.47 4.27 7.33
C VAL A 179 -9.45 3.33 7.97
N PHE A 180 -8.24 3.31 7.42
CA PHE A 180 -7.16 2.42 7.84
C PHE A 180 -6.69 2.68 9.28
N ASP A 181 -6.58 3.95 9.70
CA ASP A 181 -6.10 4.36 11.02
C ASP A 181 -7.03 3.91 12.17
N ASN A 182 -8.25 3.45 11.88
CA ASN A 182 -9.13 2.83 12.89
C ASN A 182 -8.70 1.40 13.27
N LEU A 183 -7.74 0.81 12.56
CA LEU A 183 -7.21 -0.51 12.86
C LEU A 183 -6.03 -0.42 13.84
N PRO A 184 -5.82 -1.43 14.71
CA PRO A 184 -4.65 -1.44 15.59
C PRO A 184 -3.35 -1.59 14.77
N ARG A 185 -2.23 -1.05 15.28
CA ARG A 185 -0.89 -1.19 14.65
C ARG A 185 -0.78 -0.57 13.25
N THR A 186 -1.42 0.57 13.04
CA THR A 186 -1.39 1.38 11.81
C THR A 186 -0.59 2.68 11.96
N GLY A 187 -0.42 3.39 10.85
CA GLY A 187 0.25 4.68 10.78
C GLY A 187 1.77 4.58 10.63
N LEU A 188 2.47 5.66 10.98
CA LEU A 188 3.93 5.70 10.84
C LEU A 188 4.61 4.61 11.70
N PRO A 189 5.61 3.90 11.17
CA PRO A 189 6.30 2.88 11.96
C PRO A 189 7.08 3.47 13.16
N PRO A 190 7.37 2.66 14.19
CA PRO A 190 8.34 3.00 15.22
C PRO A 190 9.77 3.01 14.66
N ARG A 191 10.72 3.52 15.46
CA ARG A 191 12.16 3.46 15.15
C ARG A 191 12.78 2.27 15.89
N PHE A 192 13.74 1.60 15.26
CA PHE A 192 14.50 0.50 15.86
C PHE A 192 16.01 0.77 15.79
N ALA A 193 16.76 0.47 16.84
CA ALA A 193 18.21 0.66 16.84
C ALA A 193 18.96 -0.38 15.98
N SER A 194 18.37 -1.56 15.75
CA SER A 194 18.95 -2.63 14.91
C SER A 194 17.89 -3.60 14.40
N TRP A 195 18.27 -4.46 13.45
CA TRP A 195 17.42 -5.57 12.99
C TRP A 195 17.01 -6.49 14.14
N GLY A 196 17.94 -6.80 15.04
CA GLY A 196 17.64 -7.64 16.20
C GLY A 196 16.59 -7.03 17.15
N GLU A 197 16.51 -5.69 17.27
CA GLU A 197 15.45 -5.05 18.06
C GLU A 197 14.08 -5.15 17.37
N TYR A 198 14.05 -4.94 16.07
CA TYR A 198 12.85 -5.17 15.26
C TYR A 198 12.35 -6.62 15.44
N GLU A 199 13.22 -7.61 15.25
CA GLU A 199 12.87 -9.03 15.41
C GLU A 199 12.37 -9.35 16.82
N ARG A 200 13.00 -8.82 17.87
CA ARG A 200 12.53 -9.01 19.25
C ARG A 200 11.13 -8.43 19.46
N SER A 201 10.84 -7.28 18.86
CA SER A 201 9.53 -6.64 18.95
C SER A 201 8.44 -7.49 18.28
N ILE A 202 8.71 -7.98 17.05
CA ILE A 202 7.80 -8.89 16.34
C ILE A 202 7.62 -10.20 17.13
N ASN A 203 8.72 -10.80 17.56
CA ASN A 203 8.71 -12.05 18.32
C ASN A 203 7.95 -11.94 19.65
N THR A 204 7.93 -10.76 20.26
CA THR A 204 7.13 -10.53 21.47
C THR A 204 5.65 -10.63 21.15
N LEU A 205 5.19 -10.05 20.03
CA LEU A 205 3.78 -10.13 19.65
C LEU A 205 3.37 -11.55 19.23
N THR A 206 4.22 -12.25 18.47
CA THR A 206 3.92 -13.60 17.99
C THR A 206 3.96 -14.65 19.10
N ARG A 207 4.96 -14.59 20.01
CA ARG A 207 5.04 -15.53 21.15
C ARG A 207 3.89 -15.39 22.14
N ASN A 208 3.36 -14.17 22.30
CA ASN A 208 2.17 -13.91 23.11
C ASN A 208 0.86 -14.19 22.34
N ARG A 209 0.93 -14.74 21.12
CA ARG A 209 -0.22 -15.05 20.26
C ARG A 209 -1.14 -13.85 20.00
N LEU A 210 -0.56 -12.65 19.98
CA LEU A 210 -1.30 -11.42 19.67
C LEU A 210 -1.46 -11.21 18.17
N ILE A 211 -0.53 -11.75 17.38
CA ILE A 211 -0.53 -11.83 15.93
C ILE A 211 0.15 -13.14 15.50
N GLU A 212 -0.21 -13.67 14.34
CA GLU A 212 0.38 -14.88 13.76
C GLU A 212 1.79 -14.59 13.23
N ASP A 213 1.94 -13.45 12.54
CA ASP A 213 3.20 -12.98 11.96
C ASP A 213 3.18 -11.45 11.73
N ALA A 214 4.28 -10.92 11.19
CA ALA A 214 4.42 -9.48 10.92
C ALA A 214 3.47 -8.95 9.83
N THR A 215 2.74 -9.80 9.09
CA THR A 215 1.75 -9.34 8.09
C THR A 215 0.54 -8.65 8.72
N LYS A 216 0.29 -8.85 10.03
CA LYS A 216 -0.75 -8.16 10.82
C LYS A 216 -0.28 -6.82 11.41
N ILE A 217 0.85 -6.32 10.92
CA ILE A 217 1.35 -4.97 11.17
C ILE A 217 1.12 -4.14 9.91
N TRP A 218 0.34 -3.08 10.08
CA TRP A 218 -0.21 -2.29 9.00
C TRP A 218 0.37 -0.87 9.02
N TRP A 219 1.68 -0.77 9.25
CA TRP A 219 2.37 0.51 9.17
C TRP A 219 2.42 1.02 7.73
N ASP A 220 2.53 2.35 7.61
CA ASP A 220 2.70 3.07 6.35
C ASP A 220 3.96 2.63 5.56
N LEU A 221 4.93 2.01 6.26
CA LEU A 221 6.16 1.41 5.74
C LEU A 221 6.52 0.21 6.64
N ARG A 222 6.94 -0.90 6.05
CA ARG A 222 7.43 -2.07 6.81
C ARG A 222 8.59 -2.79 6.12
N PRO A 223 9.47 -3.46 6.88
CA PRO A 223 10.25 -4.57 6.33
C PRO A 223 9.29 -5.70 5.95
N SER A 224 9.38 -6.19 4.72
CA SER A 224 8.55 -7.31 4.29
C SER A 224 8.88 -8.56 5.11
N HIS A 225 7.85 -9.28 5.53
CA HIS A 225 8.01 -10.54 6.26
C HIS A 225 8.55 -11.67 5.35
N ARG A 226 8.17 -11.65 4.07
CA ARG A 226 8.45 -12.73 3.11
C ARG A 226 9.66 -12.43 2.23
N PHE A 227 9.91 -11.16 1.94
CA PHE A 227 10.91 -10.74 0.97
C PHE A 227 11.96 -9.85 1.63
N PRO A 228 13.21 -9.84 1.11
CA PRO A 228 14.25 -8.95 1.61
C PRO A 228 14.06 -7.51 1.12
N THR A 229 12.89 -6.92 1.40
CA THR A 229 12.46 -5.63 0.85
C THR A 229 11.96 -4.67 1.94
N LEU A 230 11.99 -3.38 1.62
CA LEU A 230 11.19 -2.36 2.31
C LEU A 230 9.96 -2.06 1.48
N GLU A 231 8.81 -2.22 2.11
CA GLU A 231 7.49 -2.13 1.50
C GLU A 231 6.81 -0.84 1.95
N MET A 232 6.68 0.12 1.04
CA MET A 232 5.89 1.32 1.23
C MET A 232 4.40 1.00 1.04
N ARG A 233 3.54 1.44 1.96
CA ARG A 233 2.10 1.12 1.97
C ARG A 233 1.19 2.34 2.20
N ILE A 234 1.76 3.53 2.32
CA ILE A 234 1.02 4.76 2.61
C ILE A 234 0.16 5.23 1.43
N CYS A 235 0.57 4.93 0.21
CA CYS A 235 -0.01 5.52 -0.99
C CYS A 235 -1.44 5.02 -1.26
N ASP A 236 -2.25 5.96 -1.71
CA ASP A 236 -3.47 5.66 -2.46
C ASP A 236 -3.10 5.05 -3.84
N VAL A 237 -4.07 4.48 -4.55
CA VAL A 237 -3.92 3.94 -5.91
C VAL A 237 -4.11 5.07 -6.92
N PRO A 238 -3.08 5.49 -7.67
CA PRO A 238 -3.23 6.49 -8.71
C PRO A 238 -4.04 5.95 -9.90
N THR A 239 -4.92 6.80 -10.44
CA THR A 239 -5.76 6.43 -11.58
C THR A 239 -4.92 6.16 -12.83
N PHE A 240 -3.97 7.04 -13.14
CA PHE A 240 -3.10 6.88 -14.29
C PHE A 240 -1.90 5.98 -13.98
N LEU A 241 -1.58 5.09 -14.91
CA LEU A 241 -0.42 4.20 -14.80
C LEU A 241 0.87 4.98 -14.60
N ASP A 242 1.06 6.07 -15.36
CA ASP A 242 2.31 6.83 -15.31
C ASP A 242 2.52 7.53 -13.96
N ASP A 243 1.44 7.86 -13.23
CA ASP A 243 1.53 8.40 -11.87
C ASP A 243 2.02 7.33 -10.88
N THR A 244 1.48 6.10 -10.95
CA THR A 244 1.99 4.95 -10.18
C THR A 244 3.48 4.75 -10.43
N ILE A 245 3.89 4.76 -11.69
CA ILE A 245 5.28 4.54 -12.08
C ILE A 245 6.18 5.69 -11.61
N ALA A 246 5.71 6.94 -11.66
CA ALA A 246 6.45 8.08 -11.15
C ALA A 246 6.65 8.00 -9.63
N ILE A 247 5.62 7.61 -8.87
CA ILE A 247 5.71 7.47 -7.41
C ILE A 247 6.64 6.31 -7.04
N ALA A 248 6.53 5.16 -7.72
CA ALA A 248 7.44 4.03 -7.51
C ALA A 248 8.90 4.41 -7.82
N ALA A 249 9.15 5.14 -8.92
CA ALA A 249 10.47 5.63 -9.27
C ALA A 249 11.02 6.59 -8.21
N LEU A 250 10.18 7.50 -7.70
CA LEU A 250 10.57 8.42 -6.64
C LEU A 250 10.93 7.67 -5.35
N TYR A 251 10.15 6.67 -4.95
CA TYR A 251 10.46 5.83 -3.79
C TYR A 251 11.80 5.09 -3.95
N VAL A 252 12.04 4.44 -5.11
CA VAL A 252 13.34 3.80 -5.41
C VAL A 252 14.48 4.82 -5.34
N CYS A 253 14.32 6.02 -5.90
CA CYS A 253 15.31 7.09 -5.85
C CYS A 253 15.62 7.56 -4.43
N ILE A 254 14.60 7.70 -3.58
CA ILE A 254 14.76 8.04 -2.16
C ILE A 254 15.54 6.95 -1.44
N VAL A 255 15.17 5.68 -1.63
CA VAL A 255 15.87 4.54 -1.02
C VAL A 255 17.35 4.51 -1.45
N ARG A 256 17.63 4.69 -2.76
CA ARG A 256 19.01 4.77 -3.27
C ARG A 256 19.77 5.99 -2.74
N MET A 257 19.11 7.13 -2.57
CA MET A 257 19.70 8.32 -1.95
C MET A 257 20.12 8.04 -0.50
N LEU A 258 19.24 7.44 0.30
CA LEU A 258 19.52 7.08 1.70
C LEU A 258 20.66 6.05 1.80
N TYR A 259 20.71 5.08 0.89
CA TYR A 259 21.87 4.18 0.77
C TYR A 259 23.18 4.92 0.50
N ARG A 260 23.20 5.89 -0.43
CA ARG A 260 24.39 6.70 -0.71
C ARG A 260 24.85 7.49 0.51
N LEU A 261 23.92 8.12 1.23
CA LEU A 261 24.23 8.79 2.50
C LEU A 261 24.89 7.81 3.48
N ARG A 262 24.29 6.63 3.67
CA ARG A 262 24.83 5.60 4.57
C ARG A 262 26.23 5.14 4.17
N ARG A 263 26.48 4.94 2.87
CA ARG A 263 27.81 4.58 2.33
C ARG A 263 28.86 5.65 2.66
N ASP A 264 28.46 6.91 2.65
CA ASP A 264 29.32 8.06 2.94
C ASP A 264 29.34 8.40 4.46
N ASN A 265 28.86 7.48 5.31
CA ASN A 265 28.73 7.63 6.78
C ASN A 265 27.85 8.81 7.22
N LEU A 266 26.95 9.25 6.35
CA LEU A 266 25.93 10.25 6.62
C LEU A 266 24.58 9.58 6.88
N ARG A 267 23.66 10.32 7.50
CA ARG A 267 22.25 9.92 7.66
C ARG A 267 21.34 11.12 7.41
N TRP A 268 20.15 10.85 6.90
CA TRP A 268 19.09 11.85 6.84
C TRP A 268 18.71 12.30 8.24
N ARG A 269 18.38 13.59 8.40
CA ARG A 269 17.96 14.14 9.69
C ARG A 269 16.68 13.45 10.15
N GLN A 270 16.72 12.91 11.36
CA GLN A 270 15.56 12.30 11.97
C GLN A 270 14.75 13.35 12.72
N TYR A 271 13.44 13.35 12.48
CA TYR A 271 12.50 14.21 13.17
C TYR A 271 11.58 13.38 14.07
N GLU A 272 11.02 14.04 15.08
CA GLU A 272 10.05 13.40 15.95
C GLU A 272 8.82 12.97 15.16
N ARG A 273 8.31 11.77 15.47
CA ARG A 273 7.14 11.19 14.78
C ARG A 273 5.91 12.09 14.87
N PHE A 274 5.77 12.82 15.98
CA PHE A 274 4.72 13.82 16.14
C PHE A 274 4.72 14.86 15.00
N LEU A 275 5.90 15.36 14.61
CA LEU A 275 6.05 16.33 13.52
C LEU A 275 5.77 15.69 12.16
N ILE A 276 6.30 14.49 11.93
CA ILE A 276 6.04 13.76 10.67
C ILE A 276 4.55 13.45 10.52
N ASN A 277 3.85 13.14 11.60
CA ASN A 277 2.40 12.94 11.62
C ASN A 277 1.63 14.19 11.20
N GLU A 278 2.09 15.40 11.54
CA GLU A 278 1.49 16.64 11.05
C GLU A 278 1.60 16.72 9.51
N ASN A 279 2.78 16.40 8.95
CA ASN A 279 2.93 16.34 7.50
C ASN A 279 2.09 15.21 6.87
N ARG A 280 1.95 14.06 7.54
CA ARG A 280 1.05 12.97 7.11
C ARG A 280 -0.39 13.46 7.02
N TRP A 281 -0.87 14.16 8.05
CA TRP A 281 -2.20 14.78 8.05
C TRP A 281 -2.36 15.82 6.93
N ARG A 282 -1.38 16.71 6.75
CA ARG A 282 -1.42 17.72 5.68
C ARG A 282 -1.49 17.08 4.30
N ALA A 283 -0.70 16.06 4.04
CA ALA A 283 -0.75 15.29 2.80
C ALA A 283 -2.12 14.62 2.61
N GLN A 284 -2.64 14.00 3.67
CA GLN A 284 -3.95 13.36 3.66
C GLN A 284 -5.09 14.36 3.38
N ARG A 285 -5.06 15.55 3.99
CA ARG A 285 -6.11 16.57 3.89
C ARG A 285 -6.05 17.40 2.62
N TYR A 286 -4.85 17.78 2.19
CA TYR A 286 -4.65 18.79 1.15
C TYR A 286 -3.96 18.26 -0.11
N GLY A 287 -3.46 17.03 -0.11
CA GLY A 287 -2.60 16.53 -1.18
C GLY A 287 -1.43 17.49 -1.39
N CYS A 288 -1.18 17.89 -2.64
CA CYS A 288 -0.15 18.87 -2.99
C CYS A 288 -0.56 20.35 -2.81
N SER A 289 -1.82 20.65 -2.51
CA SER A 289 -2.37 22.02 -2.66
C SER A 289 -1.93 23.05 -1.61
N GLN A 290 -1.56 22.60 -0.41
CA GLN A 290 -1.19 23.48 0.71
C GLN A 290 0.26 23.27 1.20
N GLY A 291 1.02 22.39 0.55
CA GLY A 291 2.41 22.08 0.92
C GLY A 291 2.58 21.38 2.27
N LEU A 292 3.79 20.92 2.52
CA LEU A 292 4.23 20.29 3.76
C LEU A 292 5.13 21.24 4.55
N ILE A 293 5.24 21.00 5.87
CA ILE A 293 6.13 21.78 6.74
C ILE A 293 7.57 21.36 6.45
N ASP A 294 8.42 22.35 6.16
CA ASP A 294 9.87 22.18 6.12
C ASP A 294 10.44 22.33 7.53
N PHE A 295 10.82 21.20 8.14
CA PHE A 295 11.41 21.18 9.49
C PHE A 295 12.90 21.59 9.50
N GLY A 296 13.51 21.88 8.34
CA GLY A 296 14.85 22.41 8.21
C GLY A 296 14.95 23.94 8.30
N CYS A 297 13.83 24.66 8.13
CA CYS A 297 13.78 26.12 8.18
C CYS A 297 13.66 26.73 9.59
N GLY A 298 13.90 25.94 10.65
CA GLY A 298 13.78 26.36 12.05
C GLY A 298 15.04 26.13 12.87
#